data_AF-A0A1H8DIP7-F1
#
_entry.id   AF-A0A1H8DIP7-F1
#
_cell.length_a   1.000
_cell.length_b   1.000
_cell.length_c   1.000
_cell.angle_alpha   90.00
_cell.angle_beta   90.00
_cell.angle_gamma   90.00
#
_symmetry.space_group_name_H-M   'P 1'
#
loop_
_entity.id
_entity.type
_entity.pdbx_description
1 polymer ?
#
loop_
_entity_poly.entity_id
_entity_poly.type
_entity_poly.pdbx_seq_one_letter_code
_entity_poly.pdbx_strand_id
1 'polypeptide(L)'
;MSAEHSDPCAFFAEQSRYIWNRIAFSREMNIRISETTVTEELIYQFYRAFWEKTVAVRIFESIEEYRNGSDLEILINTNRGYILLACQAKITYRTGNYQSFWHQVRGIAQIDLVRDYARRKGGIAQYLLYNFLPDWKMSPECLALPEIENYGLTHISADEIFGMRAERERQGRKMSVPSFNSLHPGPAHPLHILICALLKNSEPFDDFFPATDLTNLNYYPESSVMESKDWREMTRLGQIGFIEQPYSDAIKESAAEEKRKRPGNKTIPVFNPKFRIVIGGNVQRGAIYRIE
;
A
#
# COMPACT_ATOMS: atom_id res chain seq x y z
N MET A 1 -33.19 1.74 11.09
CA MET A 1 -32.02 1.08 11.69
C MET A 1 -30.78 1.79 11.16
N SER A 2 -30.07 2.52 12.00
CA SER A 2 -28.76 3.07 11.65
C SER A 2 -27.81 1.90 11.44
N ALA A 3 -27.24 1.74 10.24
CA ALA A 3 -26.14 0.80 10.05
C ALA A 3 -25.03 1.20 11.02
N GLU A 4 -24.72 0.33 11.96
CA GLU A 4 -23.58 0.47 12.84
C GLU A 4 -22.34 0.41 11.94
N HIS A 5 -21.58 1.50 11.88
CA HIS A 5 -20.46 1.62 10.95
C HIS A 5 -19.32 0.74 11.48
N SER A 6 -18.60 0.05 10.59
CA SER A 6 -17.48 -0.77 11.01
C SER A 6 -16.29 0.11 11.38
N ASP A 7 -15.68 -0.19 12.53
CA ASP A 7 -14.41 0.40 12.94
C ASP A 7 -13.36 0.17 11.83
N PRO A 8 -12.71 1.21 11.26
CA PRO A 8 -11.63 1.04 10.29
C PRO A 8 -10.58 0.03 10.75
N CYS A 9 -10.28 -0.02 12.04
CA CYS A 9 -9.41 -1.04 12.63
C CYS A 9 -9.87 -2.47 12.33
N ALA A 10 -11.16 -2.74 12.57
CA ALA A 10 -11.76 -4.05 12.34
C ALA A 10 -11.77 -4.39 10.84
N PHE A 11 -12.06 -3.42 9.98
CA PHE A 11 -12.00 -3.61 8.54
C PHE A 11 -10.60 -4.01 8.07
N PHE A 12 -9.54 -3.31 8.50
CA PHE A 12 -8.17 -3.67 8.12
C PHE A 12 -7.73 -5.03 8.67
N ALA A 13 -8.19 -5.39 9.87
CA ALA A 13 -7.97 -6.73 10.42
C ALA A 13 -8.66 -7.79 9.55
N GLU A 14 -9.91 -7.57 9.15
CA GLU A 14 -10.64 -8.44 8.22
C GLU A 14 -9.93 -8.59 6.86
N GLN A 15 -9.43 -7.48 6.29
CA GLN A 15 -8.65 -7.54 5.05
C GLN A 15 -7.35 -8.34 5.21
N SER A 16 -6.71 -8.25 6.38
CA SER A 16 -5.53 -9.07 6.69
C SER A 16 -5.88 -10.56 6.63
N ARG A 17 -6.96 -10.96 7.31
CA ARG A 17 -7.41 -12.36 7.30
C ARG A 17 -7.83 -12.83 5.92
N TYR A 18 -8.51 -11.97 5.17
CA TYR A 18 -8.92 -12.26 3.80
C TYR A 18 -7.70 -12.52 2.90
N ILE A 19 -6.69 -11.65 2.94
CA ILE A 19 -5.45 -11.81 2.15
C ILE A 19 -4.72 -13.10 2.53
N TRP A 20 -4.60 -13.38 3.83
CA TRP A 20 -4.00 -14.62 4.34
C TRP A 20 -4.67 -15.86 3.70
N ASN A 21 -5.99 -15.95 3.84
CA ASN A 21 -6.79 -17.07 3.32
C ASN A 21 -6.77 -17.14 1.78
N ARG A 22 -6.74 -15.99 1.10
CA ARG A 22 -6.68 -15.95 -0.36
C ARG A 22 -5.35 -16.47 -0.90
N ILE A 23 -4.24 -16.10 -0.26
CA ILE A 23 -2.93 -16.63 -0.63
C ILE A 23 -2.86 -18.11 -0.26
N ALA A 24 -3.36 -18.52 0.92
CA ALA A 24 -3.47 -19.92 1.34
C ALA A 24 -4.11 -20.79 0.26
N PHE A 25 -5.35 -20.44 -0.11
CA PHE A 25 -6.11 -21.12 -1.15
C PHE A 25 -5.35 -21.18 -2.48
N SER A 26 -4.73 -20.06 -2.90
CA SER A 26 -3.95 -20.04 -4.14
C SER A 26 -2.76 -20.99 -4.08
N ARG A 27 -2.08 -21.11 -2.93
CA ARG A 27 -0.94 -22.01 -2.77
C ARG A 27 -1.37 -23.47 -2.72
N GLU A 28 -2.46 -23.79 -2.04
CA GLU A 28 -3.04 -25.14 -1.99
C GLU A 28 -3.46 -25.61 -3.39
N MET A 29 -4.13 -24.74 -4.15
CA MET A 29 -4.61 -25.04 -5.50
C MET A 29 -3.52 -24.94 -6.59
N ASN A 30 -2.28 -24.61 -6.22
CA ASN A 30 -1.19 -24.37 -7.16
C ASN A 30 -1.48 -23.31 -8.23
N ILE A 31 -2.25 -22.30 -7.85
CA ILE A 31 -2.58 -21.15 -8.69
C ILE A 31 -1.60 -20.01 -8.43
N ARG A 32 -1.15 -19.37 -9.51
CA ARG A 32 -0.30 -18.18 -9.42
C ARG A 32 -1.16 -16.99 -8.99
N ILE A 33 -0.81 -16.40 -7.85
CA ILE A 33 -1.29 -15.09 -7.41
C ILE A 33 -0.13 -14.11 -7.43
N SER A 34 -0.37 -12.91 -7.96
CA SER A 34 0.64 -11.86 -8.08
C SER A 34 0.41 -10.74 -7.06
N GLU A 35 1.45 -9.96 -6.80
CA GLU A 35 1.38 -8.76 -5.96
C GLU A 35 0.30 -7.79 -6.47
N THR A 36 0.29 -7.52 -7.78
CA THR A 36 -0.73 -6.71 -8.46
C THR A 36 -2.13 -7.22 -8.18
N THR A 37 -2.37 -8.53 -8.31
CA THR A 37 -3.69 -9.14 -8.09
C THR A 37 -4.18 -8.91 -6.65
N VAL A 38 -3.31 -9.08 -5.65
CA VAL A 38 -3.69 -8.85 -4.25
C VAL A 38 -3.94 -7.37 -3.98
N THR A 39 -3.13 -6.46 -4.56
CA THR A 39 -3.36 -5.02 -4.44
C THR A 39 -4.69 -4.59 -5.05
N GLU A 40 -4.98 -5.01 -6.28
CA GLU A 40 -6.23 -4.65 -6.98
C GLU A 40 -7.46 -5.18 -6.23
N GLU A 41 -7.36 -6.39 -5.68
CA GLU A 41 -8.40 -6.97 -4.83
C GLU A 41 -8.59 -6.16 -3.54
N LEU A 42 -7.50 -5.75 -2.87
CA LEU A 42 -7.57 -4.89 -1.70
C LEU A 42 -8.28 -3.56 -2.02
N ILE A 43 -7.95 -2.94 -3.16
CA ILE A 43 -8.60 -1.71 -3.65
C ILE A 43 -10.10 -1.96 -3.90
N TYR A 44 -10.47 -3.08 -4.51
CA TYR A 44 -11.86 -3.47 -4.69
C TYR A 44 -12.62 -3.57 -3.34
N GLN A 45 -12.01 -4.17 -2.32
CA GLN A 45 -12.62 -4.27 -0.99
C GLN A 45 -12.82 -2.91 -0.33
N PHE A 46 -11.85 -1.98 -0.45
CA PHE A 46 -12.06 -0.60 -0.01
C PHE A 46 -13.17 0.10 -0.78
N TYR A 47 -13.26 -0.13 -2.10
CA TYR A 47 -14.24 0.52 -2.95
C TYR A 47 -15.65 0.06 -2.58
N ARG A 48 -15.79 -1.23 -2.31
CA ARG A 48 -17.00 -1.83 -1.77
C ARG A 48 -17.35 -1.24 -0.40
N ALA A 49 -16.40 -1.14 0.51
CA ALA A 49 -16.62 -0.56 1.84
C ALA A 49 -17.04 0.92 1.81
N PHE A 50 -16.44 1.71 0.89
CA PHE A 50 -16.87 3.07 0.62
C PHE A 50 -18.33 3.12 0.16
N TRP A 51 -18.72 2.25 -0.78
CA TRP A 51 -20.09 2.22 -1.30
C TRP A 51 -21.13 1.76 -0.29
N GLU A 52 -20.79 0.73 0.48
CA GLU A 52 -21.63 0.22 1.55
C GLU A 52 -21.67 1.17 2.76
N LYS A 53 -20.84 2.24 2.73
CA LYS A 53 -20.69 3.23 3.81
C LYS A 53 -20.29 2.57 5.14
N THR A 54 -19.55 1.48 5.06
CA THR A 54 -19.11 0.72 6.25
C THR A 54 -17.88 1.37 6.87
N VAL A 55 -16.98 1.91 6.04
CA VAL A 55 -15.72 2.55 6.47
C VAL A 55 -15.61 3.95 5.89
N ALA A 56 -15.10 4.90 6.68
CA ALA A 56 -14.77 6.26 6.24
C ALA A 56 -13.48 6.26 5.39
N VAL A 57 -13.60 5.83 4.14
CA VAL A 57 -12.50 5.74 3.17
C VAL A 57 -12.89 6.39 1.84
N ARG A 58 -11.93 6.98 1.13
CA ARG A 58 -12.06 7.39 -0.28
C ARG A 58 -10.93 6.80 -1.09
N ILE A 59 -11.16 6.55 -2.37
CA ILE A 59 -10.17 5.96 -3.26
C ILE A 59 -10.03 6.82 -4.49
N PHE A 60 -8.78 7.05 -4.86
CA PHE A 60 -8.42 7.77 -6.06
C PHE A 60 -7.51 6.90 -6.92
N GLU A 61 -7.59 7.12 -8.21
CA GLU A 61 -6.70 6.57 -9.22
C GLU A 61 -5.88 7.70 -9.84
N SER A 62 -4.59 7.48 -10.05
CA SER A 62 -3.73 8.46 -10.71
C SER A 62 -4.15 8.64 -12.18
N ILE A 63 -4.13 9.88 -12.67
CA ILE A 63 -4.46 10.19 -14.07
C ILE A 63 -3.38 9.69 -15.05
N GLU A 64 -2.11 9.64 -14.66
CA GLU A 64 -1.01 9.17 -15.51
C GLU A 64 -0.81 7.63 -15.46
N GLU A 65 -1.79 6.83 -15.90
CA GLU A 65 -1.78 5.36 -15.76
C GLU A 65 -0.54 4.67 -16.34
N TYR A 66 0.03 5.17 -17.44
CA TYR A 66 1.11 4.50 -18.18
C TYR A 66 2.46 4.46 -17.44
N ARG A 67 2.61 5.23 -16.35
CA ARG A 67 3.85 5.28 -15.55
C ARG A 67 3.76 4.48 -14.26
N ASN A 68 2.61 3.86 -13.98
CA ASN A 68 2.27 3.45 -12.62
C ASN A 68 2.43 1.95 -12.41
N GLY A 69 3.16 1.59 -11.36
CA GLY A 69 3.13 0.24 -10.80
C GLY A 69 1.84 -0.01 -10.03
N SER A 70 1.64 -1.21 -9.49
CA SER A 70 0.54 -1.52 -8.56
C SER A 70 0.79 -0.98 -7.15
N ASP A 71 1.54 0.11 -7.05
CA ASP A 71 1.98 0.70 -5.80
C ASP A 71 0.91 1.66 -5.27
N LEU A 72 0.93 1.91 -3.96
CA LEU A 72 -0.15 2.59 -3.25
C LEU A 72 0.34 3.85 -2.53
N GLU A 73 -0.54 4.85 -2.43
CA GLU A 73 -0.50 5.83 -1.37
C GLU A 73 -1.61 5.55 -0.36
N ILE A 74 -1.29 5.66 0.92
CA ILE A 74 -2.29 5.64 1.99
C ILE A 74 -2.16 6.95 2.76
N LEU A 75 -3.22 7.76 2.76
CA LEU A 75 -3.31 8.95 3.59
C LEU A 75 -4.22 8.69 4.78
N ILE A 76 -3.72 8.98 5.97
CA ILE A 76 -4.43 8.69 7.23
C ILE A 76 -4.66 10.00 7.97
N ASN A 77 -5.92 10.29 8.28
CA ASN A 77 -6.26 11.49 9.03
C ASN A 77 -5.84 11.38 10.50
N THR A 78 -5.09 12.36 10.97
CA THR A 78 -4.71 12.55 12.38
C THR A 78 -5.31 13.86 12.89
N ASN A 79 -5.11 14.17 14.18
CA ASN A 79 -5.48 15.47 14.75
C ASN A 79 -4.73 16.67 14.13
N ARG A 80 -3.60 16.44 13.44
CA ARG A 80 -2.76 17.47 12.82
C ARG A 80 -2.99 17.59 11.30
N GLY A 81 -3.76 16.69 10.71
CA GLY A 81 -3.95 16.57 9.26
C GLY A 81 -3.63 15.16 8.76
N TYR A 82 -3.53 15.00 7.43
CA TYR A 82 -3.25 13.70 6.82
C TYR A 82 -1.75 13.41 6.76
N ILE A 83 -1.35 12.21 7.18
CA ILE A 83 0.00 11.68 6.97
C ILE A 83 -0.02 10.79 5.71
N LEU A 84 0.99 10.93 4.85
CA LEU A 84 1.14 10.13 3.63
C LEU A 84 2.09 8.95 3.88
N LEU A 85 1.61 7.73 3.60
CA LEU A 85 2.41 6.53 3.49
C LEU A 85 2.55 6.14 2.02
N ALA A 86 3.77 6.12 1.50
CA ALA A 86 4.09 5.64 0.16
C ALA A 86 4.46 4.16 0.23
N CYS A 87 3.62 3.29 -0.34
CA CYS A 87 3.66 1.86 -0.09
C CYS A 87 4.05 1.09 -1.36
N GLN A 88 5.19 0.40 -1.30
CA GLN A 88 5.55 -0.64 -2.26
C GLN A 88 5.04 -1.99 -1.77
N ALA A 89 4.20 -2.67 -2.55
CA ALA A 89 3.73 -3.99 -2.17
C ALA A 89 4.83 -5.06 -2.32
N LYS A 90 4.73 -6.15 -1.55
CA LYS A 90 5.46 -7.41 -1.72
C LYS A 90 4.61 -8.59 -1.25
N ILE A 91 4.75 -9.74 -1.89
CA ILE A 91 4.04 -10.97 -1.53
C ILE A 91 5.01 -12.08 -1.10
N THR A 92 4.66 -12.85 -0.07
CA THR A 92 5.41 -14.05 0.31
C THR A 92 5.24 -15.16 -0.72
N TYR A 93 6.35 -15.81 -1.05
CA TYR A 93 6.37 -17.01 -1.87
C TYR A 93 6.17 -18.25 -1.00
N ARG A 94 5.96 -19.42 -1.62
CA ARG A 94 5.82 -20.71 -0.90
C ARG A 94 6.97 -21.00 0.05
N THR A 95 8.17 -20.50 -0.24
CA THR A 95 9.36 -20.67 0.62
C THR A 95 9.35 -19.74 1.84
N GLY A 96 8.30 -18.93 2.03
CA GLY A 96 8.23 -17.87 3.03
C GLY A 96 9.08 -16.63 2.70
N ASN A 97 9.75 -16.58 1.54
CA ASN A 97 10.62 -15.47 1.15
C ASN A 97 9.89 -14.45 0.27
N TYR A 98 10.28 -13.18 0.36
CA TYR A 98 9.82 -12.11 -0.53
C TYR A 98 10.75 -12.00 -1.74
N GLN A 99 10.68 -12.93 -2.70
CA GLN A 99 11.69 -13.04 -3.78
C GLN A 99 11.90 -11.76 -4.60
N SER A 100 10.86 -10.92 -4.73
CA SER A 100 10.90 -9.64 -5.45
C SER A 100 11.39 -8.46 -4.60
N PHE A 101 11.90 -8.67 -3.38
CA PHE A 101 12.26 -7.57 -2.47
C PHE A 101 13.35 -6.67 -3.05
N TRP A 102 14.41 -7.26 -3.60
CA TRP A 102 15.56 -6.55 -4.18
C TRP A 102 15.39 -6.23 -5.67
N HIS A 103 14.15 -6.14 -6.15
CA HIS A 103 13.87 -5.83 -7.54
C HIS A 103 14.39 -4.43 -7.91
N GLN A 104 14.92 -4.31 -9.13
CA GLN A 104 15.45 -3.07 -9.67
C GLN A 104 14.69 -2.69 -10.94
N VAL A 105 14.37 -1.40 -11.06
CA VAL A 105 13.78 -0.82 -12.26
C VAL A 105 14.86 -0.04 -12.97
N ARG A 106 15.26 -0.49 -14.16
CA ARG A 106 16.34 0.13 -14.96
C ARG A 106 17.64 0.35 -14.15
N GLY A 107 17.98 -0.61 -13.28
CA GLY A 107 19.19 -0.58 -12.44
C GLY A 107 19.06 0.21 -11.14
N ILE A 108 17.93 0.86 -10.87
CA ILE A 108 17.66 1.55 -9.60
C ILE A 108 16.83 0.64 -8.71
N ALA A 109 17.21 0.47 -7.45
CA ALA A 109 16.44 -0.37 -6.53
C ALA A 109 15.09 0.28 -6.20
N GLN A 110 14.02 -0.53 -6.16
CA GLN A 110 12.68 -0.01 -5.85
C GLN A 110 12.61 0.68 -4.48
N ILE A 111 13.40 0.20 -3.51
CA ILE A 111 13.50 0.81 -2.17
C ILE A 111 13.95 2.27 -2.24
N ASP A 112 14.87 2.60 -3.15
CA ASP A 112 15.38 3.96 -3.31
C ASP A 112 14.32 4.84 -3.97
N LEU A 113 13.58 4.28 -4.94
CA LEU A 113 12.50 5.00 -5.63
C LEU A 113 11.36 5.40 -4.69
N VAL A 114 10.91 4.48 -3.82
CA VAL A 114 9.81 4.77 -2.86
C VAL A 114 10.28 5.73 -1.77
N ARG A 115 11.53 5.60 -1.28
CA ARG A 115 12.12 6.52 -0.30
C ARG A 115 12.26 7.93 -0.86
N ASP A 116 12.76 8.05 -2.09
CA ASP A 116 12.87 9.34 -2.77
C ASP A 116 11.50 9.99 -2.98
N TYR A 117 10.49 9.21 -3.34
CA TYR A 117 9.13 9.70 -3.47
C TYR A 117 8.57 10.21 -2.15
N ALA A 118 8.61 9.39 -1.09
CA ALA A 118 8.13 9.75 0.23
C ALA A 118 8.81 11.01 0.74
N ARG A 119 10.15 11.09 0.67
CA ARG A 119 10.93 12.26 1.08
C ARG A 119 10.52 13.53 0.34
N ARG A 120 10.35 13.49 -0.98
CA ARG A 120 9.90 14.66 -1.76
C ARG A 120 8.50 15.12 -1.37
N LYS A 121 7.64 14.20 -0.93
CA LYS A 121 6.30 14.49 -0.43
C LYS A 121 6.30 14.77 1.09
N GLY A 122 7.42 14.65 1.81
CA GLY A 122 7.40 14.68 3.27
C GLY A 122 6.45 13.62 3.87
N GLY A 123 6.37 12.44 3.25
CA GLY A 123 5.65 11.28 3.75
C GLY A 123 6.61 10.19 4.23
N ILE A 124 6.06 9.02 4.55
CA ILE A 124 6.81 7.87 5.06
C ILE A 124 6.84 6.78 3.99
N ALA A 125 8.03 6.28 3.64
CA ALA A 125 8.17 5.16 2.72
C ALA A 125 7.98 3.83 3.46
N GLN A 126 7.14 2.96 2.91
CA GLN A 126 6.73 1.70 3.50
C GLN A 126 6.79 0.56 2.49
N TYR A 127 7.00 -0.64 2.99
CA TYR A 127 6.57 -1.85 2.31
C TYR A 127 5.25 -2.34 2.86
N LEU A 128 4.36 -2.74 1.97
CA LEU A 128 3.11 -3.42 2.29
C LEU A 128 3.29 -4.91 1.98
N LEU A 129 3.24 -5.77 2.98
CA LEU A 129 3.56 -7.20 2.85
C LEU A 129 2.27 -8.03 2.87
N TYR A 130 2.06 -8.80 1.81
CA TYR A 130 0.99 -9.78 1.68
C TYR A 130 1.51 -11.16 2.03
N ASN A 131 0.98 -11.76 3.10
CA ASN A 131 1.63 -12.89 3.73
C ASN A 131 0.74 -14.13 3.79
N PHE A 132 1.39 -15.28 3.71
CA PHE A 132 0.88 -16.58 4.09
C PHE A 132 2.05 -17.52 4.35
N LEU A 133 2.03 -18.22 5.49
CA LEU A 133 3.01 -19.23 5.87
C LEU A 133 2.29 -20.40 6.57
N PRO A 134 2.11 -21.57 5.90
CA PRO A 134 1.23 -22.64 6.38
C PRO A 134 1.66 -23.25 7.72
N ASP A 135 2.98 -23.31 7.98
CA ASP A 135 3.56 -23.96 9.16
C ASP A 135 4.09 -22.95 10.19
N TRP A 136 3.62 -21.70 10.17
CA TRP A 136 4.07 -20.74 11.17
C TRP A 136 3.54 -21.13 12.55
N LYS A 137 4.46 -21.44 13.46
CA LYS A 137 4.17 -21.67 14.87
C LYS A 137 4.60 -20.43 15.63
N MET A 138 3.63 -19.70 16.16
CA MET A 138 3.92 -18.61 17.09
C MET A 138 4.62 -19.21 18.32
N SER A 139 5.75 -18.62 18.74
CA SER A 139 6.41 -19.08 19.96
C SER A 139 5.43 -18.95 21.14
N PRO A 140 5.41 -19.88 22.11
CA PRO A 140 4.62 -19.73 23.33
C PRO A 140 4.91 -18.44 24.10
N GLU A 141 6.09 -17.83 23.94
CA GLU A 141 6.39 -16.51 24.55
C GLU A 141 5.58 -15.35 23.93
N CYS A 142 4.92 -15.59 22.80
CA CYS A 142 4.19 -14.59 22.02
C CYS A 142 2.66 -14.64 22.21
N LEU A 143 2.16 -15.21 23.31
CA LEU A 143 0.71 -15.42 23.54
C LEU A 143 -0.15 -14.13 23.57
N ALA A 144 0.47 -12.94 23.65
CA ALA A 144 -0.21 -11.65 23.56
C ALA A 144 -0.29 -11.10 22.11
N LEU A 145 0.26 -11.80 21.12
CA LEU A 145 0.25 -11.34 19.74
C LEU A 145 -1.11 -11.58 19.06
N PRO A 146 -1.43 -10.79 18.02
CA PRO A 146 -2.61 -10.99 17.20
C PRO A 146 -2.68 -12.40 16.60
N GLU A 147 -3.89 -12.85 16.28
CA GLU A 147 -4.10 -14.07 15.48
C GLU A 147 -3.22 -14.05 14.22
N ILE A 148 -2.72 -15.21 13.81
CA ILE A 148 -1.81 -15.37 12.66
C ILE A 148 -2.35 -14.72 11.39
N GLU A 149 -3.64 -14.82 11.16
CA GLU A 149 -4.33 -14.25 10.00
C GLU A 149 -4.26 -12.72 9.97
N ASN A 150 -4.05 -12.05 11.12
CA ASN A 150 -3.81 -10.61 11.17
C ASN A 150 -2.44 -10.23 10.58
N TYR A 151 -1.53 -11.20 10.40
CA TYR A 151 -0.30 -11.00 9.67
C TYR A 151 -0.46 -11.13 8.15
N GLY A 152 -1.67 -11.41 7.62
CA GLY A 152 -1.90 -11.47 6.18
C GLY A 152 -1.63 -10.15 5.44
N LEU A 153 -1.75 -9.02 6.15
CA LEU A 153 -1.40 -7.68 5.66
C LEU A 153 -0.59 -6.94 6.72
N THR A 154 0.71 -6.83 6.50
CA THR A 154 1.64 -6.16 7.42
C THR A 154 2.36 -5.00 6.73
N HIS A 155 2.96 -4.13 7.53
CA HIS A 155 3.80 -3.05 7.03
C HIS A 155 5.17 -3.09 7.70
N ILE A 156 6.15 -2.50 7.02
CA ILE A 156 7.50 -2.24 7.56
C ILE A 156 8.07 -0.98 6.91
N SER A 157 8.81 -0.18 7.68
CA SER A 157 9.48 1.00 7.13
C SER A 157 10.50 0.62 6.06
N ALA A 158 10.51 1.38 4.96
CA ALA A 158 11.54 1.22 3.94
C ALA A 158 12.94 1.60 4.48
N ASP A 159 13.02 2.53 5.45
CA ASP A 159 14.29 2.88 6.07
C ASP A 159 14.86 1.75 6.92
N GLU A 160 13.98 0.98 7.58
CA GLU A 160 14.39 -0.18 8.37
C GLU A 160 15.02 -1.26 7.49
N ILE A 161 14.38 -1.58 6.37
CA ILE A 161 14.95 -2.52 5.40
C ILE A 161 16.24 -1.98 4.79
N PHE A 162 16.29 -0.67 4.50
CA PHE A 162 17.50 -0.03 3.99
C PHE A 162 18.65 -0.15 5.00
N GLY A 163 18.38 0.04 6.30
CA GLY A 163 19.33 -0.17 7.38
C GLY A 163 19.84 -1.61 7.44
N MET A 164 18.95 -2.60 7.35
CA MET A 164 19.33 -4.02 7.29
C MET A 164 20.23 -4.33 6.10
N ARG A 165 19.95 -3.71 4.95
CA ARG A 165 20.78 -3.82 3.75
C ARG A 165 22.16 -3.21 3.96
N ALA A 166 22.22 -1.97 4.44
CA ALA A 166 23.48 -1.26 4.67
C ALA A 166 24.38 -1.98 5.69
N GLU A 167 23.80 -2.54 6.76
CA GLU A 167 24.54 -3.35 7.73
C GLU A 167 25.18 -4.58 7.09
N ARG A 168 24.44 -5.32 6.26
CA ARG A 168 24.97 -6.51 5.58
C ARG A 168 26.05 -6.17 4.56
N GLU A 169 25.86 -5.10 3.79
CA GLU A 169 26.88 -4.61 2.85
C GLU A 169 28.16 -4.22 3.60
N ARG A 170 28.06 -3.53 4.75
CA ARG A 170 29.21 -3.21 5.60
C ARG A 170 29.95 -4.44 6.11
N GLN A 171 29.21 -5.52 6.40
CA GLN A 171 29.78 -6.81 6.83
C GLN A 171 30.36 -7.64 5.66
N GLY A 172 30.31 -7.14 4.42
CA GLY A 172 30.73 -7.90 3.22
C GLY A 172 29.85 -9.13 2.97
N ARG A 173 28.65 -9.18 3.55
CA ARG A 173 27.73 -10.31 3.43
C ARG A 173 26.85 -10.12 2.19
N LYS A 174 26.61 -11.23 1.48
CA LYS A 174 25.62 -11.24 0.40
C LYS A 174 24.24 -10.90 0.97
N MET A 175 23.53 -10.02 0.27
CA MET A 175 22.14 -9.70 0.59
C MET A 175 21.29 -10.97 0.50
N SER A 176 20.73 -11.40 1.64
CA SER A 176 19.70 -12.43 1.61
C SER A 176 18.35 -11.79 1.32
N VAL A 177 17.51 -12.53 0.62
CA VAL A 177 16.10 -12.14 0.45
C VAL A 177 15.43 -12.21 1.83
N PRO A 178 14.72 -11.15 2.28
CA PRO A 178 13.95 -11.22 3.50
C PRO A 178 12.90 -12.34 3.44
N SER A 179 12.65 -12.94 4.59
CA SER A 179 11.62 -13.97 4.80
C SER A 179 10.56 -13.48 5.78
N PHE A 180 9.39 -14.12 5.76
CA PHE A 180 8.34 -13.87 6.74
C PHE A 180 8.89 -14.00 8.17
N ASN A 181 9.59 -15.09 8.47
CA ASN A 181 10.18 -15.35 9.79
C ASN A 181 11.29 -14.37 10.20
N SER A 182 11.98 -13.73 9.24
CA SER A 182 12.98 -12.72 9.57
C SER A 182 12.38 -11.34 9.84
N LEU A 183 11.13 -11.11 9.42
CA LEU A 183 10.44 -9.83 9.61
C LEU A 183 9.35 -9.89 10.68
N HIS A 184 8.79 -11.07 10.96
CA HIS A 184 7.66 -11.25 11.89
C HIS A 184 8.00 -12.22 13.03
N PRO A 185 7.57 -11.93 14.27
CA PRO A 185 6.84 -10.74 14.72
C PRO A 185 7.75 -9.53 15.02
N GLY A 186 8.93 -9.46 14.40
CA GLY A 186 9.94 -8.42 14.65
C GLY A 186 9.56 -7.07 14.03
N PRO A 187 10.34 -6.54 13.07
CA PRO A 187 10.20 -5.17 12.58
C PRO A 187 8.97 -4.92 11.70
N ALA A 188 8.24 -5.98 11.30
CA ALA A 188 7.01 -5.84 10.52
C ALA A 188 5.78 -6.09 11.41
N HIS A 189 4.82 -5.17 11.32
CA HIS A 189 3.62 -5.16 12.17
C HIS A 189 2.34 -5.30 11.35
N PRO A 190 1.28 -5.92 11.88
CA PRO A 190 -0.04 -5.90 11.25
C PRO A 190 -0.50 -4.49 10.92
N LEU A 191 -0.90 -4.23 9.67
CA LEU A 191 -1.23 -2.89 9.20
C LEU A 191 -2.37 -2.26 10.01
N HIS A 192 -3.36 -3.05 10.40
CA HIS A 192 -4.50 -2.57 11.17
C HIS A 192 -4.05 -1.90 12.49
N ILE A 193 -2.99 -2.38 13.14
CA ILE A 193 -2.48 -1.79 14.39
C ILE A 193 -1.96 -0.38 14.14
N LEU A 194 -1.16 -0.18 13.08
CA LEU A 194 -0.69 1.16 12.70
C LEU A 194 -1.84 2.10 12.37
N ILE A 195 -2.79 1.64 11.53
CA ILE A 195 -3.95 2.45 11.16
C ILE A 195 -4.74 2.87 12.40
N CYS A 196 -4.97 1.93 13.34
CA CYS A 196 -5.64 2.24 14.60
C CYS A 196 -4.89 3.28 15.41
N ALA A 197 -3.57 3.12 15.54
CA ALA A 197 -2.76 4.01 16.34
C ALA A 197 -2.82 5.44 15.81
N LEU A 198 -2.67 5.59 14.48
CA LEU A 198 -2.73 6.88 13.80
C LEU A 198 -4.12 7.53 13.88
N LEU A 199 -5.20 6.77 13.64
CA LEU A 199 -6.57 7.30 13.70
C LEU A 199 -6.98 7.70 15.12
N LYS A 200 -6.53 6.95 16.13
CA LYS A 200 -6.83 7.24 17.55
C LYS A 200 -5.92 8.30 18.14
N ASN A 201 -4.92 8.78 17.38
CA ASN A 201 -3.84 9.64 17.87
C ASN A 201 -3.20 9.08 19.15
N SER A 202 -3.02 7.75 19.21
CA SER A 202 -2.36 7.12 20.35
C SER A 202 -0.86 7.35 20.23
N GLU A 203 -0.31 8.16 21.12
CA GLU A 203 1.12 8.39 21.25
C GLU A 203 1.84 7.18 21.90
N PRO A 204 3.07 6.84 21.47
CA PRO A 204 3.81 7.39 20.34
C PRO A 204 3.69 6.49 19.10
N PHE A 205 3.11 6.99 18.01
CA PHE A 205 3.10 6.23 16.74
C PHE A 205 4.51 6.13 16.11
N ASP A 206 5.45 6.96 16.58
CA ASP A 206 6.86 6.94 16.19
C ASP A 206 7.51 5.56 16.45
N ASP A 207 6.97 4.79 17.41
CA ASP A 207 7.41 3.42 17.70
C ASP A 207 7.23 2.46 16.51
N PHE A 208 6.31 2.78 15.57
CA PHE A 208 6.14 2.02 14.33
C PHE A 208 7.19 2.37 13.27
N PHE A 209 7.97 3.42 13.47
CA PHE A 209 8.94 3.95 12.50
C PHE A 209 10.31 4.28 13.13
N PRO A 210 10.92 3.37 13.92
CA PRO A 210 12.11 3.69 14.73
C PRO A 210 13.33 4.08 13.89
N ALA A 211 13.40 3.64 12.63
CA ALA A 211 14.48 3.95 11.70
C ALA A 211 14.21 5.17 10.79
N THR A 212 13.03 5.78 10.87
CA THR A 212 12.63 6.88 9.97
C THR A 212 12.78 8.22 10.68
N ASP A 213 13.43 9.17 10.00
CA ASP A 213 13.48 10.56 10.43
C ASP A 213 12.14 11.27 10.15
N LEU A 214 11.36 11.51 11.20
CA LEU A 214 10.05 12.14 11.12
C LEU A 214 10.10 13.68 11.21
N THR A 215 11.28 14.29 11.30
CA THR A 215 11.41 15.76 11.41
C THR A 215 10.85 16.51 10.19
N ASN A 216 10.86 15.87 9.03
CA ASN A 216 10.37 16.42 7.76
C ASN A 216 8.98 15.89 7.37
N LEU A 217 8.22 15.35 8.34
CA LEU A 217 6.89 14.82 8.09
C LEU A 217 5.88 15.95 7.84
N ASN A 218 5.23 15.92 6.68
CA ASN A 218 4.18 16.84 6.30
C ASN A 218 2.82 16.34 6.81
N TYR A 219 2.02 17.29 7.31
CA TYR A 219 0.62 17.08 7.63
C TYR A 219 -0.23 17.82 6.61
N TYR A 220 -0.92 17.07 5.77
CA TYR A 220 -1.67 17.60 4.66
C TYR A 220 -3.07 18.06 5.12
N PRO A 221 -3.51 19.28 4.79
CA PRO A 221 -4.91 19.66 5.00
C PRO A 221 -5.83 18.88 4.07
N GLU A 222 -7.07 18.63 4.50
CA GLU A 222 -8.06 17.84 3.76
C GLU A 222 -8.23 18.34 2.30
N SER A 223 -8.32 19.65 2.08
CA SER A 223 -8.46 20.24 0.74
C SER A 223 -7.32 19.84 -0.21
N SER A 224 -6.07 19.80 0.28
CA SER A 224 -4.92 19.41 -0.54
C SER A 224 -4.94 17.94 -0.96
N VAL A 225 -5.58 17.08 -0.15
CA VAL A 225 -5.74 15.66 -0.44
C VAL A 225 -6.86 15.43 -1.43
N MET A 226 -8.00 16.10 -1.23
CA MET A 226 -9.24 15.88 -1.99
C MET A 226 -9.24 16.59 -3.36
N GLU A 227 -8.57 17.74 -3.49
CA GLU A 227 -8.57 18.56 -4.72
C GLU A 227 -7.29 18.37 -5.55
N SER A 228 -6.59 17.25 -5.34
CA SER A 228 -5.31 16.98 -5.99
C SER A 228 -5.50 16.72 -7.49
N LYS A 229 -4.94 17.60 -8.34
CA LYS A 229 -5.08 17.54 -9.82
C LYS A 229 -4.47 16.29 -10.47
N ASP A 230 -3.59 15.59 -9.76
CA ASP A 230 -2.94 14.37 -10.25
C ASP A 230 -3.80 13.11 -10.03
N TRP A 231 -4.93 13.26 -9.31
CA TRP A 231 -5.75 12.16 -8.82
C TRP A 231 -7.20 12.33 -9.24
N ARG A 232 -7.79 11.24 -9.73
CA ARG A 232 -9.20 11.14 -10.06
C ARG A 232 -9.89 10.29 -9.01
N GLU A 233 -10.90 10.84 -8.33
CA GLU A 233 -11.70 10.07 -7.39
C GLU A 233 -12.43 8.94 -8.14
N MET A 234 -12.34 7.72 -7.63
CA MET A 234 -13.02 6.57 -8.20
C MET A 234 -14.51 6.67 -7.87
N THR A 235 -15.31 7.20 -8.79
CA THR A 235 -16.76 7.32 -8.66
C THR A 235 -17.49 6.32 -9.58
N ARG A 236 -18.81 6.19 -9.40
CA ARG A 236 -19.67 5.16 -10.05
C ARG A 236 -19.61 5.14 -11.59
N LEU A 237 -19.17 6.24 -12.21
CA LEU A 237 -19.12 6.41 -13.67
C LEU A 237 -17.76 6.02 -14.29
N GLY A 238 -16.74 5.69 -13.49
CA GLY A 238 -15.48 5.12 -13.95
C GLY A 238 -15.30 3.73 -13.36
N GLN A 239 -15.99 2.73 -13.92
CA GLN A 239 -15.95 1.38 -13.35
C GLN A 239 -14.60 0.70 -13.59
N ILE A 240 -14.04 0.15 -12.52
CA ILE A 240 -13.05 -0.93 -12.55
C ILE A 240 -13.65 -2.04 -13.44
N GLY A 241 -13.15 -2.15 -14.68
CA GLY A 241 -13.61 -3.16 -15.65
C GLY A 241 -14.47 -2.66 -16.82
N PHE A 242 -14.84 -1.37 -16.90
CA PHE A 242 -15.39 -0.82 -18.15
C PHE A 242 -14.26 -0.33 -19.04
N ILE A 243 -13.95 -1.12 -20.07
CA ILE A 243 -13.24 -0.61 -21.23
C ILE A 243 -14.30 0.07 -22.09
N GLU A 244 -14.38 1.40 -22.06
CA GLU A 244 -14.96 2.11 -23.20
C GLU A 244 -14.09 1.74 -24.41
N GLN A 245 -14.61 0.90 -25.31
CA GLN A 245 -13.89 0.42 -26.49
C GLN A 245 -13.18 1.52 -27.31
N PRO A 246 -13.67 2.77 -27.43
CA PRO A 246 -12.90 3.82 -28.12
C PRO A 246 -11.71 4.39 -27.32
N TYR A 247 -11.66 4.23 -26.00
CA TYR A 247 -10.60 4.78 -25.15
C TYR A 247 -9.31 3.94 -25.18
N SER A 248 -9.42 2.63 -25.39
CA SER A 248 -8.25 1.73 -25.45
C SER A 248 -7.36 2.03 -26.65
N ASP A 249 -7.95 2.41 -27.78
CA ASP A 249 -7.22 2.65 -29.02
C ASP A 249 -6.61 4.07 -29.01
N ALA A 250 -7.32 5.07 -28.49
CA ALA A 250 -6.77 6.41 -28.26
C ALA A 250 -5.60 6.41 -27.25
N ILE A 251 -5.67 5.63 -26.18
CA ILE A 251 -4.55 5.47 -25.22
C ILE A 251 -3.37 4.73 -25.88
N LYS A 252 -3.63 3.67 -26.65
CA LYS A 252 -2.55 2.95 -27.38
C LYS A 252 -1.88 3.87 -28.40
N GLU A 253 -2.64 4.70 -29.10
CA GLU A 253 -2.13 5.63 -30.10
C GLU A 253 -1.36 6.79 -29.45
N SER A 254 -1.89 7.38 -28.37
CA SER A 254 -1.22 8.37 -27.51
C SER A 254 0.10 7.84 -26.93
N ALA A 255 0.09 6.63 -26.35
CA ALA A 255 1.27 6.00 -25.77
C ALA A 255 2.30 5.62 -26.85
N ALA A 256 1.84 5.22 -28.04
CA ALA A 256 2.71 4.97 -29.19
C ALA A 256 3.31 6.28 -29.73
N GLU A 257 2.55 7.38 -29.75
CA GLU A 257 3.00 8.68 -30.21
C GLU A 257 3.99 9.33 -29.22
N GLU A 258 3.78 9.21 -27.91
CA GLU A 258 4.76 9.61 -26.89
C GLU A 258 6.05 8.79 -26.97
N LYS A 259 5.95 7.46 -27.18
CA LYS A 259 7.11 6.60 -27.43
C LYS A 259 7.86 7.00 -28.71
N ARG A 260 7.14 7.42 -29.76
CA ARG A 260 7.73 7.92 -31.01
C ARG A 260 8.36 9.31 -30.88
N LYS A 261 7.81 10.19 -30.01
CA LYS A 261 8.33 11.55 -29.77
C LYS A 261 9.57 11.60 -28.87
N ARG A 262 9.95 10.50 -28.21
CA ARG A 262 11.14 10.44 -27.33
C ARG A 262 12.14 9.33 -27.69
N PRO A 263 12.71 9.31 -28.90
CA PRO A 263 13.83 8.42 -29.18
C PRO A 263 15.07 8.96 -28.44
N GLY A 264 15.46 8.31 -27.34
CA GLY A 264 16.78 8.49 -26.73
C GLY A 264 16.83 9.11 -25.32
N ASN A 265 15.76 9.73 -24.82
CA ASN A 265 15.78 10.23 -23.44
C ASN A 265 15.40 9.11 -22.46
N LYS A 266 16.42 8.45 -21.89
CA LYS A 266 16.27 7.52 -20.77
C LYS A 266 15.71 8.29 -19.57
N THR A 267 14.39 8.35 -19.46
CA THR A 267 13.75 8.89 -18.25
C THR A 267 14.20 8.10 -17.03
N ILE A 268 14.70 8.82 -16.03
CA ILE A 268 15.04 8.24 -14.72
C ILE A 268 13.75 7.60 -14.18
N PRO A 269 13.77 6.32 -13.79
CA PRO A 269 12.59 5.68 -13.22
C PRO A 269 12.21 6.43 -11.94
N VAL A 270 10.91 6.61 -11.74
CA VAL A 270 10.33 7.24 -10.55
C VAL A 270 9.27 6.31 -10.00
N PHE A 271 9.14 6.27 -8.68
CA PHE A 271 7.98 5.63 -8.04
C PHE A 271 6.74 6.46 -8.36
N ASN A 272 5.72 5.81 -8.91
CA ASN A 272 4.46 6.45 -9.28
C ASN A 272 3.28 5.55 -8.85
N PRO A 273 2.66 5.84 -7.71
CA PRO A 273 1.58 5.02 -7.17
C PRO A 273 0.35 5.09 -8.08
N LYS A 274 -0.31 3.94 -8.29
CA LYS A 274 -1.52 3.88 -9.12
C LYS A 274 -2.76 4.30 -8.35
N PHE A 275 -2.85 3.90 -7.09
CA PHE A 275 -4.01 4.16 -6.25
C PHE A 275 -3.63 4.94 -5.01
N ARG A 276 -4.55 5.79 -4.56
CA ARG A 276 -4.48 6.51 -3.30
C ARG A 276 -5.71 6.18 -2.48
N ILE A 277 -5.48 5.69 -1.27
CA ILE A 277 -6.50 5.39 -0.26
C ILE A 277 -6.45 6.51 0.78
N VAL A 278 -7.57 7.17 1.05
CA VAL A 278 -7.67 8.23 2.06
C VAL A 278 -8.59 7.76 3.17
N ILE A 279 -8.09 7.70 4.40
CA ILE A 279 -8.75 7.10 5.56
C ILE A 279 -9.02 8.18 6.61
N GLY A 280 -10.26 8.25 7.08
CA GLY A 280 -10.69 9.19 8.11
C GLY A 280 -10.94 10.62 7.61
N GLY A 281 -11.39 11.49 8.52
CA GLY A 281 -11.77 12.89 8.26
C GLY A 281 -13.26 13.10 8.10
N ASN A 282 -13.66 14.33 7.72
CA ASN A 282 -15.03 14.67 7.35
C ASN A 282 -15.33 14.16 5.94
N VAL A 283 -15.10 12.87 5.69
CA VAL A 283 -15.55 12.22 4.48
C VAL A 283 -17.07 12.33 4.47
N GLN A 284 -17.60 13.34 3.76
CA GLN A 284 -19.04 13.55 3.68
C GLN A 284 -19.65 12.27 3.12
N ARG A 285 -20.38 11.59 3.99
CA ARG A 285 -20.93 10.24 3.82
C ARG A 285 -21.70 10.13 2.50
N GLY A 286 -21.06 9.59 1.47
CA GLY A 286 -21.70 9.37 0.17
C GLY A 286 -22.49 10.58 -0.31
N ALA A 287 -21.86 11.76 -0.34
CA ALA A 287 -22.32 12.84 -1.19
C ALA A 287 -22.20 12.36 -2.64
N ILE A 288 -23.18 11.57 -3.07
CA ILE A 288 -23.59 11.53 -4.46
C ILE A 288 -23.95 12.99 -4.74
N TYR A 289 -23.05 13.72 -5.42
CA TYR A 289 -23.50 14.87 -6.18
C TYR A 289 -24.54 14.31 -7.14
N ARG A 290 -25.83 14.43 -6.78
CA ARG A 290 -26.87 14.54 -7.79
C ARG A 290 -26.52 15.82 -8.53
N ILE A 291 -25.96 15.67 -9.72
CA ILE A 291 -26.08 16.71 -10.72
C ILE A 291 -27.58 16.71 -11.02
N GLU A 292 -28.29 17.68 -10.45
CA GLU A 292 -29.63 18.05 -10.94
C GLU A 292 -29.52 18.66 -12.33
#